data_AF-E1ZHC8-F1
#
_entry.id   AF-E1ZHC8-F1
#
_cell.length_a   1.000
_cell.length_b   1.000
_cell.length_c   1.000
_cell.angle_alpha   90.00
_cell.angle_beta   90.00
_cell.angle_gamma   90.00
#
_symmetry.space_group_name_H-M   'P 1'
#
loop_
_entity.id
_entity.type
_entity.pdbx_description
1 polymer ?
#
loop_
_entity_poly.entity_id
_entity_poly.type
_entity_poly.pdbx_seq_one_letter_code
_entity_poly.pdbx_strand_id
1 'polypeptide(L)' 'LSDANADVCVLCGIGGSLVCCDACPAAYHVRCVGESHRVAGASRWLCPEC' A
#
# COMPACT_ATOMS: atom_id res chain seq x y z
N LEU A 1 -3.13 0.62 -18.32
CA LEU A 1 -2.74 -0.70 -17.77
C LEU A 1 -1.32 -0.59 -17.26
N SER A 2 -1.11 0.17 -16.18
CA SER A 2 0.21 0.31 -15.56
C SER A 2 -0.02 0.75 -14.12
N ASP A 3 -0.58 -0.16 -13.33
CA ASP A 3 -0.59 -0.08 -11.87
C ASP A 3 0.86 -0.40 -11.43
N ALA A 4 1.79 0.50 -11.75
CA ALA A 4 3.19 0.39 -11.37
C ALA A 4 3.34 0.83 -9.91
N ASN A 5 2.76 0.04 -9.01
CA ASN A 5 3.00 0.19 -7.59
C ASN A 5 4.45 -0.19 -7.27
N ALA A 6 5.02 0.43 -6.24
CA ALA A 6 6.39 0.21 -5.83
C ALA A 6 6.61 -1.28 -5.49
N ASP A 7 7.73 -1.84 -5.95
CA ASP A 7 8.12 -3.21 -5.62
C ASP A 7 8.70 -3.37 -4.21
N VAL A 8 8.86 -2.25 -3.49
CA VAL A 8 9.40 -2.19 -2.14
C VAL A 8 8.53 -1.34 -1.23
N CYS A 9 8.51 -1.68 0.06
CA CYS A 9 7.83 -0.88 1.06
C CYS A 9 8.47 0.50 1.17
N VAL A 10 7.70 1.56 0.97
CA VAL A 10 8.21 2.94 1.06
C VAL A 10 8.75 3.27 2.47
N LEU A 11 8.25 2.60 3.51
CA LEU A 11 8.68 2.85 4.90
C LEU A 11 9.98 2.14 5.30
N CYS A 12 10.24 0.94 4.79
CA CYS A 12 11.43 0.16 5.18
C CYS A 12 12.40 -0.15 4.04
N GLY A 13 12.03 0.16 2.79
CA GLY A 13 12.84 -0.12 1.60
C GLY A 13 12.95 -1.60 1.25
N ILE A 14 12.13 -2.46 1.85
CA ILE A 14 12.19 -3.93 1.68
C ILE A 14 11.00 -4.40 0.84
N GLY A 15 11.28 -5.24 -0.17
CA GLY A 15 10.27 -5.94 -0.97
C GLY A 15 9.70 -7.17 -0.27
N GLY A 16 8.60 -7.72 -0.78
CA GLY A 16 7.96 -8.91 -0.22
C GLY A 16 6.45 -8.84 -0.29
N SER A 17 5.77 -9.05 0.85
CA SER A 17 4.30 -9.04 0.92
C SER A 17 3.79 -7.61 1.16
N LEU A 18 3.65 -6.88 0.06
CA LEU A 18 3.25 -5.48 0.07
C LEU A 18 1.79 -5.32 -0.33
N VAL A 19 1.13 -4.32 0.25
CA VAL A 19 -0.16 -3.81 -0.21
C VAL A 19 0.07 -2.56 -1.07
N CYS A 20 -0.57 -2.57 -2.22
CA CYS A 20 -0.47 -1.53 -3.24
C CYS A 20 -1.58 -0.50 -3.07
N CYS A 21 -1.22 0.80 -3.03
CA CYS A 21 -2.20 1.87 -3.00
C CYS A 21 -2.94 1.98 -4.34
N ASP A 22 -4.26 2.13 -4.28
CA ASP A 22 -5.12 2.26 -5.47
C ASP A 22 -5.16 3.69 -6.04
N ALA A 23 -4.64 4.68 -5.30
CA ALA A 23 -4.60 6.09 -5.70
C ALA A 23 -3.19 6.58 -6.06
N CYS A 24 -2.14 5.84 -5.71
CA CYS A 24 -0.76 6.25 -5.95
C CYS A 24 0.16 5.03 -6.17
N PRO A 25 1.34 5.22 -6.78
CA PRO A 25 2.28 4.12 -7.04
C PRO A 25 3.00 3.63 -5.76
N ALA A 26 2.54 3.99 -4.56
CA ALA A 26 3.19 3.56 -3.33
C ALA A 26 2.75 2.15 -2.93
N ALA A 27 3.66 1.42 -2.30
CA ALA A 27 3.42 0.11 -1.72
C ALA A 27 4.01 0.03 -0.32
N TYR A 28 3.33 -0.71 0.55
CA TYR A 28 3.68 -0.77 1.96
C TYR A 28 3.45 -2.17 2.52
N HIS A 29 4.23 -2.58 3.53
CA HIS A 29 3.82 -3.75 4.29
C HIS A 29 2.61 -3.41 5.16
N VAL A 30 1.63 -4.30 5.23
CA VAL A 30 0.48 -4.17 6.16
C VAL A 30 0.93 -3.89 7.59
N ARG A 31 2.02 -4.52 8.04
CA ARG A 31 2.62 -4.27 9.36
C ARG A 31 3.26 -2.89 9.51
N CYS A 32 3.75 -2.29 8.42
CA CYS A 32 4.43 -1.01 8.43
C CYS A 32 3.42 0.15 8.44
N VAL A 33 2.31 0.03 7.71
CA VAL A 33 1.22 1.04 7.72
C VAL A 33 0.20 0.81 8.83
N GLY A 34 0.18 -0.39 9.43
CA GLY A 34 -0.84 -0.79 10.37
C GLY A 34 -2.13 -1.24 9.66
N GLU A 35 -2.75 -2.29 10.18
CA GLU A 35 -3.95 -2.92 9.63
C GLU A 35 -5.20 -2.01 9.64
N SER A 36 -5.11 -0.87 10.33
CA SER A 36 -6.19 0.10 10.55
C SER A 36 -6.63 0.88 9.31
N HIS A 37 -5.82 0.89 8.23
CA HIS A 37 -6.12 1.66 7.02
C HIS A 37 -7.00 0.93 5.99
N ARG A 38 -7.47 -0.28 6.30
CA ARG A 38 -8.49 -0.91 5.48
C ARG A 38 -9.83 -0.21 5.75
N VAL A 39 -10.27 0.61 4.79
CA VAL A 39 -11.62 1.18 4.79
C VAL A 39 -12.61 0.02 4.68
N ALA A 40 -13.26 -0.32 5.79
CA ALA A 40 -14.27 -1.36 5.84
C ALA A 40 -15.42 -0.99 4.89
N GLY A 41 -15.51 -1.71 3.76
CA GLY A 41 -16.54 -1.51 2.74
C GLY A 41 -16.02 -0.98 1.39
N ALA A 42 -14.76 -0.54 1.28
CA ALA A 42 -14.16 -0.18 0.00
C ALA A 42 -13.33 -1.34 -0.54
N SER A 43 -13.54 -1.71 -1.80
CA SER A 43 -12.74 -2.71 -2.53
C SER A 43 -11.30 -2.25 -2.79
N ARG A 44 -10.95 -1.02 -2.42
CA ARG A 44 -9.72 -0.31 -2.77
C ARG A 44 -8.98 0.05 -1.48
N TRP A 45 -7.68 -0.24 -1.44
CA TRP A 45 -6.83 0.16 -0.32
C TRP A 45 -6.12 1.47 -0.64
N LEU A 46 -6.17 2.42 0.30
CA LEU A 46 -5.51 3.71 0.19
C LEU A 46 -4.45 3.82 1.28
N CYS A 47 -3.27 4.31 0.91
CA CYS A 47 -2.24 4.60 1.88
C CYS A 47 -2.61 5.84 2.72
N PRO A 48 -2.05 5.99 3.93
CA PRO A 48 -2.32 7.16 4.81
C PRO A 48 -1.92 8.52 4.22
N GLU A 49 -1.11 8.54 3.16
CA GLU A 49 -0.63 9.76 2.50
C GLU A 49 -1.57 10.24 1.37
N CYS A 50 -2.60 9.46 1.03
CA CYS A 50 -3.63 9.81 0.04
C CYS A 50 -4.93 10.22 0.72
#